data_AF-A0A371I4U8-F1
#
_entry.id   AF-A0A371I4U8-F1
#
_cell.length_a   1.000
_cell.length_b   1.000
_cell.length_c   1.000
_cell.angle_alpha   90.00
_cell.angle_beta   90.00
_cell.angle_gamma   90.00
#
_symmetry.space_group_name_H-M   'P 1'
#
loop_
_entity.id
_entity.type
_entity.pdbx_description
1 polymer ?
#
loop_
_entity_poly.entity_id
_entity_poly.type
_entity_poly.pdbx_seq_one_letter_code
_entity_poly.pdbx_strand_id
1 'polypeptide(L)'
;ALNTKVPDKIWFGKDVKYDHLRVFGCKAFVHVPNDERSKLDMKTRQCIFIGYGHDAYGCRMYDPVDKKLVTSRDVQFMEDQTIEDIVQNGEQHNYGNQLLGDGFDLDDDVEEEQEMS
;
A
#
# COMPACT_ATOMS: atom_id res chain seq x y z
N ALA A 1 6.07 38.39 11.90
CA ALA A 1 5.66 37.48 10.82
C ALA A 1 6.78 36.46 10.61
N LEU A 2 6.50 35.16 10.58
CA LEU A 2 7.47 34.17 10.11
C LEU A 2 7.62 34.40 8.60
N ASN A 3 8.85 34.66 8.13
CA ASN A 3 9.17 35.13 6.77
C ASN A 3 8.94 34.05 5.68
N THR A 4 7.75 33.41 5.66
CA THR A 4 7.35 32.29 4.79
C THR A 4 8.34 31.12 4.71
N LYS A 5 9.34 31.11 5.58
CA LYS A 5 10.36 30.06 5.70
C LYS A 5 9.83 28.95 6.59
N VAL A 6 10.08 27.71 6.17
CA VAL A 6 9.71 26.51 6.93
C VAL A 6 10.45 26.51 8.28
N PRO A 7 9.75 26.37 9.42
CA PRO A 7 10.36 26.46 10.75
C PRO A 7 11.55 25.54 10.96
N ASP A 8 11.48 24.29 10.48
CA ASP A 8 12.58 23.32 10.56
C ASP A 8 13.85 23.82 9.90
N LYS A 9 13.74 24.52 8.76
CA LYS A 9 14.89 25.11 8.08
C LYS A 9 15.50 26.24 8.90
N ILE A 10 14.67 27.01 9.62
CA ILE A 10 15.14 28.12 10.47
C ILE A 10 15.84 27.57 11.72
N TRP A 11 15.26 26.56 12.36
CA TRP A 11 15.73 26.05 13.64
C TRP A 11 16.90 25.09 13.52
N PHE A 12 16.92 24.25 12.47
CA PHE A 12 17.91 23.18 12.33
C PHE A 12 18.85 23.39 11.13
N GLY A 13 18.64 24.44 10.31
CA GLY A 13 19.49 24.72 9.15
C GLY A 13 19.45 23.63 8.06
N LYS A 14 18.50 22.69 8.15
CA LYS A 14 18.34 21.55 7.25
C LYS A 14 17.18 21.78 6.30
N ASP A 15 17.36 21.46 5.03
CA ASP A 15 16.27 21.45 4.07
C ASP A 15 15.30 20.30 4.37
N VAL A 16 14.00 20.61 4.30
CA VAL A 16 12.93 19.64 4.54
C VAL A 16 12.76 18.77 3.31
N LYS A 17 12.83 17.45 3.50
CA LYS A 17 12.53 16.46 2.46
C LYS A 17 11.05 16.09 2.52
N TYR A 18 10.41 16.06 1.37
CA TYR A 18 8.99 15.71 1.25
C TYR A 18 8.77 14.35 0.58
N ASP A 19 9.83 13.57 0.35
CA ASP A 19 9.83 12.28 -0.36
C ASP A 19 8.95 11.20 0.31
N HIS A 20 8.61 11.40 1.58
CA HIS A 20 7.73 10.53 2.37
C HIS A 20 6.24 10.90 2.26
N LEU A 21 5.93 12.07 1.70
CA LEU A 21 4.57 12.48 1.41
C LEU A 21 4.03 11.66 0.24
N ARG A 22 2.72 11.39 0.30
CA ARG A 22 1.99 10.65 -0.71
C ARG A 22 0.74 11.41 -1.15
N VAL A 23 0.36 11.28 -2.42
CA VAL A 23 -0.81 11.95 -2.99
C VAL A 23 -2.10 11.38 -2.41
N PHE A 24 -2.86 12.20 -1.70
CA PHE A 24 -4.17 11.80 -1.16
C PHE A 24 -5.14 11.43 -2.29
N GLY A 25 -5.91 10.35 -2.09
CA GLY A 25 -6.88 9.86 -3.06
C GLY A 25 -6.26 9.08 -4.22
N CYS A 26 -4.94 8.87 -4.22
CA CYS A 26 -4.32 8.05 -5.25
C CYS A 26 -4.67 6.57 -5.09
N LYS A 27 -4.52 5.84 -6.20
CA LYS A 27 -4.60 4.39 -6.21
C LYS A 27 -3.41 3.80 -5.47
N ALA A 28 -3.68 2.79 -4.66
CA ALA A 28 -2.68 2.07 -3.91
C ALA A 28 -2.95 0.57 -3.94
N PHE A 29 -1.89 -0.24 -3.92
CA PHE A 29 -1.98 -1.69 -3.76
C PHE A 29 -1.47 -2.09 -2.39
N VAL A 30 -2.29 -2.83 -1.66
CA VAL A 30 -2.01 -3.32 -0.32
C VAL A 30 -1.72 -4.82 -0.39
N HIS A 31 -0.69 -5.28 0.32
CA HIS A 31 -0.40 -6.71 0.43
C HIS A 31 -1.53 -7.46 1.14
N VAL A 32 -1.92 -8.63 0.61
CA VAL A 32 -2.87 -9.55 1.23
C VAL A 32 -2.08 -10.72 1.84
N PRO A 33 -2.12 -10.94 3.16
CA PRO A 33 -1.39 -12.03 3.82
C PRO A 33 -1.74 -13.41 3.25
N ASN A 34 -0.80 -14.35 3.33
CA ASN A 34 -1.02 -15.74 2.88
C ASN A 34 -2.20 -16.40 3.60
N ASP A 35 -2.39 -16.13 4.89
CA ASP A 35 -3.48 -16.71 5.69
C ASP A 35 -4.89 -16.26 5.23
N GLU A 36 -4.97 -15.16 4.48
CA GLU A 36 -6.22 -14.58 3.98
C GLU A 36 -6.49 -14.93 2.50
N ARG A 37 -5.61 -15.72 1.85
CA ARG A 37 -5.69 -16.02 0.41
C ARG A 37 -5.33 -17.48 0.10
N SER A 38 -5.93 -18.06 -0.94
CA SER A 38 -5.50 -19.35 -1.49
C SER A 38 -4.27 -19.19 -2.41
N LYS A 39 -3.59 -20.30 -2.75
CA LYS A 39 -2.37 -20.29 -3.59
C LYS A 39 -2.53 -19.61 -4.95
N LEU A 40 -3.76 -19.59 -5.49
CA LEU A 40 -4.10 -18.97 -6.78
C LEU A 40 -4.78 -17.60 -6.64
N ASP A 41 -5.08 -17.18 -5.41
CA ASP A 41 -5.64 -15.86 -5.16
C ASP A 41 -4.57 -14.78 -5.33
N MET A 42 -5.05 -13.58 -5.53
CA MET A 42 -4.18 -12.44 -5.70
C MET A 42 -3.42 -12.07 -4.44
N LYS A 43 -2.17 -11.65 -4.65
CA LYS A 43 -1.29 -11.24 -3.57
C LYS A 43 -1.52 -9.83 -3.06
N THR A 44 -2.24 -9.02 -3.84
CA THR A 44 -2.44 -7.60 -3.58
C THR A 44 -3.89 -7.20 -3.81
N ARG A 45 -4.28 -6.15 -3.11
CA ARG A 45 -5.62 -5.59 -3.10
C ARG A 45 -5.56 -4.13 -3.48
N GLN A 46 -6.39 -3.72 -4.44
CA GLN A 46 -6.46 -2.33 -4.89
C GLN A 46 -7.32 -1.49 -3.94
N CYS A 47 -6.76 -0.40 -3.44
CA CYS A 47 -7.40 0.53 -2.52
C CYS A 47 -7.14 2.00 -2.93
N ILE A 48 -7.77 2.93 -2.21
CA ILE A 48 -7.58 4.37 -2.32
C ILE A 48 -6.84 4.87 -1.08
N PHE A 49 -5.74 5.61 -1.25
CA PHE A 49 -5.02 6.18 -0.11
C PHE A 49 -5.79 7.35 0.52
N ILE A 50 -6.05 7.29 1.83
CA ILE A 50 -6.73 8.34 2.59
C ILE A 50 -5.76 9.10 3.50
N GLY A 51 -4.53 8.65 3.66
CA GLY A 51 -3.56 9.34 4.50
C GLY A 51 -2.90 8.42 5.51
N TYR A 52 -2.28 9.02 6.51
CA TYR A 52 -1.45 8.29 7.46
C TYR A 52 -2.26 7.83 8.67
N GLY A 53 -1.89 6.67 9.20
CA GLY A 53 -2.43 6.10 10.43
C GLY A 53 -2.15 6.99 11.65
N HIS A 54 -2.91 6.76 12.71
CA HIS A 54 -2.71 7.49 13.97
C HIS A 54 -1.57 6.86 14.78
N ASP A 55 -1.37 5.55 14.63
CA ASP A 55 -0.24 4.79 15.11
C ASP A 55 0.93 4.87 14.12
N ALA A 56 2.14 4.80 14.65
CA ALA A 56 3.35 5.33 14.02
C ALA A 56 3.83 4.66 12.72
N TYR A 57 3.09 3.71 12.13
CA TYR A 57 3.67 2.87 11.07
C TYR A 57 2.73 2.41 9.94
N GLY A 58 1.46 2.83 9.90
CA GLY A 58 0.51 2.39 8.87
C GLY A 58 0.01 3.52 7.99
N CYS A 59 -0.24 3.24 6.71
CA CYS A 59 -1.08 4.07 5.85
C CYS A 59 -2.54 3.62 5.99
N ARG A 60 -3.48 4.56 5.89
CA ARG A 60 -4.93 4.32 5.87
C ARG A 60 -5.42 4.33 4.44
N MET A 61 -6.16 3.29 4.09
CA MET A 61 -6.68 3.06 2.76
C MET A 61 -8.17 2.77 2.84
N TYR A 62 -8.90 3.18 1.80
CA TYR A 62 -10.28 2.77 1.58
C TYR A 62 -10.30 1.67 0.56
N ASP A 63 -10.90 0.55 0.92
CA ASP A 63 -11.23 -0.47 -0.04
C ASP A 63 -12.61 -0.21 -0.67
N PRO A 64 -12.71 0.01 -1.99
CA PRO A 64 -13.98 0.30 -2.65
C PRO A 64 -14.87 -0.93 -2.83
N VAL A 65 -14.32 -2.15 -2.77
CA VAL A 65 -15.03 -3.42 -2.95
C VAL A 65 -15.74 -3.83 -1.66
N ASP A 66 -14.99 -3.97 -0.56
CA ASP A 66 -15.53 -4.32 0.76
C ASP A 66 -16.14 -3.12 1.48
N LYS A 67 -15.88 -1.91 0.99
CA LYS A 67 -16.31 -0.63 1.58
C LYS A 67 -15.80 -0.47 3.01
N LYS A 68 -14.54 -0.85 3.25
CA LYS A 68 -13.89 -0.84 4.57
C LYS A 68 -12.63 0.01 4.56
N LEU A 69 -12.26 0.49 5.75
CA LEU A 69 -10.94 1.08 5.98
C LEU A 69 -9.93 -0.01 6.31
N VAL A 70 -8.83 -0.02 5.59
CA VAL A 70 -7.70 -0.93 5.79
C VAL A 70 -6.50 -0.10 6.22
N THR A 71 -5.73 -0.60 7.19
CA THR A 71 -4.44 -0.02 7.58
C THR A 71 -3.35 -1.01 7.25
N SER A 72 -2.32 -0.58 6.53
CA SER A 72 -1.18 -1.43 6.17
C SER A 72 0.10 -0.63 6.02
N ARG A 73 1.23 -1.30 6.21
CA ARG A 73 2.58 -0.75 6.00
C ARG A 73 3.09 -1.04 4.59
N ASP A 74 2.70 -2.20 4.07
CA ASP A 74 3.16 -2.73 2.79
C ASP A 74 2.23 -2.26 1.68
N VAL A 75 2.53 -1.05 1.19
CA VAL A 75 1.69 -0.32 0.24
C VAL A 75 2.53 0.18 -0.94
N GLN A 76 2.07 -0.10 -2.15
CA GLN A 76 2.59 0.48 -3.38
C GLN A 76 1.66 1.58 -3.86
N PHE A 77 2.17 2.79 -4.05
CA PHE A 77 1.39 3.97 -4.46
C PHE A 77 1.51 4.22 -5.97
N MET A 78 0.38 4.39 -6.63
CA MET A 78 0.25 4.82 -8.03
C MET A 78 -0.27 6.25 -8.02
N GLU A 79 0.62 7.20 -7.76
CA GLU A 79 0.28 8.61 -7.52
C GLU A 79 -0.23 9.36 -8.75
N ASP A 80 -0.01 8.78 -9.93
CA ASP A 80 -0.51 9.23 -11.22
C ASP A 80 -1.95 8.79 -11.49
N GLN A 81 -2.49 7.86 -10.71
CA GLN A 81 -3.83 7.31 -10.86
C GLN A 81 -4.76 7.78 -9.75
N THR A 82 -5.94 8.25 -10.16
CA THR A 82 -6.96 8.84 -9.32
C THR A 82 -8.13 7.88 -9.07
N ILE A 83 -9.09 8.33 -8.25
CA ILE A 83 -10.33 7.58 -7.97
C ILE A 83 -11.13 7.32 -9.26
N GLU A 84 -11.08 8.23 -10.23
CA GLU A 84 -11.79 8.07 -11.50
C GLU A 84 -11.25 6.87 -12.29
N ASP A 85 -9.92 6.69 -12.29
CA ASP A 85 -9.24 5.55 -12.91
C ASP A 85 -9.58 4.22 -12.21
N ILE A 86 -9.92 4.27 -10.92
CA ILE A 86 -10.37 3.10 -10.16
C ILE A 86 -11.80 2.72 -10.53
N VAL A 87 -12.69 3.71 -10.68
CA VAL A 87 -14.12 3.49 -10.98
C VAL A 87 -14.33 3.04 -12.43
N GLN A 88 -13.53 3.55 -13.38
CA GLN A 88 -13.60 3.14 -14.78
C GLN A 88 -13.16 1.67 -14.99
N ASN A 89 -12.31 1.15 -14.11
CA ASN A 89 -11.91 -0.26 -14.08
C ASN A 89 -12.84 -1.12 -13.19
N GLY A 90 -14.06 -0.65 -12.92
CA GLY A 90 -15.01 -1.23 -11.97
C GLY A 90 -15.49 -2.65 -12.29
N GLU A 91 -15.10 -3.23 -13.42
CA GLU A 91 -15.34 -4.62 -13.77
C GLU A 91 -14.04 -5.23 -14.31
N GLN A 92 -13.39 -6.04 -13.46
CA GLN A 92 -12.23 -6.88 -13.74
C GLN A 92 -10.83 -6.23 -13.60
N HIS A 93 -9.99 -6.99 -12.88
CA HIS A 93 -8.52 -6.93 -12.79
C HIS A 93 -7.94 -5.86 -11.85
N ASN A 94 -7.45 -6.14 -10.64
CA ASN A 94 -6.82 -7.38 -10.22
C ASN A 94 -5.66 -7.83 -11.17
N TYR A 95 -5.02 -6.87 -11.87
CA TYR A 95 -3.71 -7.08 -12.53
C TYR A 95 -2.59 -6.66 -11.57
N GLY A 96 -2.27 -7.55 -10.64
CA GLY A 96 -1.13 -7.40 -9.73
C GLY A 96 0.10 -8.21 -10.13
N ASN A 97 0.24 -8.64 -11.40
CA ASN A 97 1.29 -9.60 -11.76
C ASN A 97 2.28 -9.12 -12.85
N GLN A 98 2.37 -7.82 -13.14
CA GLN A 98 3.33 -7.38 -14.17
C GLN A 98 4.20 -6.16 -13.84
N LEU A 99 4.22 -5.71 -12.58
CA LEU A 99 5.26 -4.83 -12.05
C LEU A 99 5.59 -5.18 -10.59
N LEU A 100 5.69 -6.48 -10.29
CA LEU A 100 6.20 -6.95 -9.01
C LEU A 100 7.60 -7.51 -9.26
N GLY A 101 8.61 -6.64 -9.17
CA GLY A 101 9.94 -7.13 -8.82
C GLY A 101 9.82 -7.80 -7.45
N ASP A 102 9.94 -9.13 -7.44
CA ASP A 102 10.74 -9.94 -6.49
C ASP A 102 11.02 -9.41 -5.06
N GLY A 103 10.08 -8.70 -4.43
CA GLY A 103 10.27 -8.05 -3.12
C GLY A 103 9.22 -8.39 -2.05
N PHE A 104 8.33 -9.35 -2.29
CA PHE A 104 7.51 -9.95 -1.24
C PHE A 104 8.04 -11.36 -1.03
N ASP A 105 8.83 -11.55 0.03
CA ASP A 105 9.57 -12.77 0.30
C ASP A 105 8.69 -14.03 0.16
N LEU A 106 9.28 -15.03 -0.50
CA LEU A 106 8.77 -16.39 -0.55
C LEU A 106 9.02 -17.02 0.84
N ASP A 107 8.00 -17.14 1.66
CA ASP A 107 8.01 -18.19 2.67
C ASP A 107 7.86 -19.52 1.91
N ASP A 108 9.00 -20.15 1.65
CA ASP A 108 9.07 -21.47 1.03
C ASP A 108 8.32 -22.48 1.91
N ASP A 109 7.31 -23.12 1.32
CA ASP A 109 6.60 -24.28 1.82
C ASP A 109 7.64 -25.39 2.16
N VAL A 110 8.11 -25.49 3.42
CA VAL A 110 8.71 -26.73 3.91
C VAL A 110 7.57 -27.71 4.19
N GLU A 111 7.17 -28.43 3.15
CA GLU A 111 6.46 -29.70 3.29
C GLU A 111 7.43 -30.73 3.86
N GLU A 112 7.38 -30.97 5.17
CA GLU A 112 7.97 -32.17 5.76
C GLU A 112 6.87 -33.24 5.87
N GLU A 113 6.61 -33.94 4.76
CA GLU A 113 5.94 -35.24 4.80
C GLU A 113 6.94 -36.34 5.18
N GLN A 114 6.64 -37.06 6.27
CA GLN A 114 6.91 -38.50 6.51
C GLN A 114 6.51 -38.82 7.96
N GLU A 115 5.86 -39.92 8.32
CA GLU A 115 5.20 -41.02 7.63
C GLU A 115 4.31 -41.68 8.71
N MET A 116 3.14 -42.17 8.32
CA MET A 116 2.32 -43.03 9.18
C MET A 116 2.98 -44.41 9.32
N SER A 117 3.24 -44.85 10.55
CA SER A 117 3.31 -46.27 10.94
C SER A 117 2.90 -46.45 12.38
#